data_AF-A0AAV4JSP3-F1
#
_entry.id   AF-A0AAV4JSP3-F1
#
_cell.length_a   1.000
_cell.length_b   1.000
_cell.length_c   1.000
_cell.angle_alpha   90.00
_cell.angle_beta   90.00
_cell.angle_gamma   90.00
#
_symmetry.space_group_name_H-M   'P 1'
#
loop_
_entity.id
_entity.type
_entity.pdbx_description
1 polymer ?
#
loop_
_entity_poly.entity_id
_entity_poly.type
_entity_poly.pdbx_seq_one_letter_code
_entity_poly.pdbx_strand_id
1 'polypeptide(L)'
;MIKYKSGNSSRSSRRIFVVILVAAVVVVVVVAVLVVVVVVVLVVVVVVVVVVVVVVAVVVVVVVVVVVVACQGRRNSRYLDPHSLGRAASRSSSPGSPSSSTRRSPVSPSFNADDEMPEPGSHVHMRRIPVEADCLFCYSTVPGAYSWRNNQEGSWFIQALCIVLENYGSKMELMHMLTHVNRIVAYEFASCTEKGFGEHTKQLPCTASMLTRYVYFRPKKQDIR
;
A
#
# COMPACT_ATOMS: atom_id res chain seq x y z
N MET A 1 -37.30 -35.67 89.32
CA MET A 1 -37.81 -36.24 88.04
C MET A 1 -37.71 -35.16 86.97
N ILE A 2 -36.61 -35.11 86.19
CA ILE A 2 -36.36 -34.03 85.22
C ILE A 2 -36.67 -34.57 83.83
N LYS A 3 -37.82 -34.18 83.26
CA LYS A 3 -38.23 -34.52 81.89
C LYS A 3 -37.39 -33.70 80.90
N TYR A 4 -36.50 -34.36 80.17
CA TYR A 4 -35.78 -33.75 79.04
C TYR A 4 -36.73 -33.59 77.84
N LYS A 5 -36.83 -32.35 77.35
CA LYS A 5 -37.68 -31.91 76.24
C LYS A 5 -37.02 -32.26 74.90
N SER A 6 -37.23 -33.49 74.42
CA SER A 6 -36.84 -33.94 73.08
C SER A 6 -37.92 -33.57 72.06
N GLY A 7 -37.81 -32.38 71.43
CA GLY A 7 -38.82 -31.93 70.46
C GLY A 7 -38.38 -30.89 69.43
N ASN A 8 -37.13 -30.42 69.42
CA ASN A 8 -36.71 -29.29 68.58
C ASN A 8 -35.81 -29.64 67.38
N SER A 9 -35.35 -30.90 67.24
CA SER A 9 -34.39 -31.31 66.19
C SER A 9 -35.01 -31.33 64.77
N SER A 10 -36.25 -31.80 64.62
CA SER A 10 -36.94 -31.90 63.32
C SER A 10 -37.21 -30.55 62.63
N ARG A 11 -37.40 -29.47 63.39
CA ARG A 11 -37.67 -28.12 62.82
C ARG A 11 -36.41 -27.45 62.29
N SER A 12 -35.24 -27.74 62.86
CA SER A 12 -33.96 -27.18 62.42
C SER A 12 -33.52 -27.76 61.08
N SER A 13 -33.61 -29.08 60.90
CA SER A 13 -33.25 -29.73 59.63
C SER A 13 -34.08 -29.23 58.46
N ARG A 14 -35.41 -29.06 58.62
CA ARG A 14 -36.29 -28.53 57.57
C ARG A 14 -35.89 -27.12 57.13
N ARG A 15 -35.47 -26.25 58.05
CA ARG A 15 -35.01 -24.89 57.72
C ARG A 15 -33.69 -24.93 56.93
N ILE A 16 -32.76 -25.80 57.31
CA ILE A 16 -31.49 -25.97 56.60
C ILE A 16 -31.73 -26.47 55.17
N PHE A 17 -32.59 -27.47 55.00
CA PHE A 17 -32.96 -27.97 53.66
C PHE A 17 -33.56 -26.87 52.78
N VAL A 18 -34.46 -26.04 53.32
CA VAL A 18 -35.06 -24.92 52.58
C VAL A 18 -34.01 -23.89 52.17
N VAL A 19 -33.09 -23.52 53.06
CA VAL A 19 -32.02 -22.56 52.74
C VAL A 19 -31.10 -23.07 51.63
N ILE A 20 -30.70 -24.35 51.69
CA ILE A 20 -29.87 -24.97 50.65
C ILE A 20 -30.59 -24.98 49.30
N LEU A 21 -31.89 -25.33 49.29
CA LEU A 21 -32.68 -25.37 48.07
C LEU A 21 -32.82 -23.97 47.46
N VAL A 22 -33.11 -22.95 48.28
CA VAL A 22 -33.17 -21.55 47.82
C VAL A 22 -31.82 -21.10 47.27
N ALA A 23 -30.71 -21.37 47.98
CA ALA A 23 -29.38 -21.01 47.52
C ALA A 23 -29.04 -21.70 46.18
N ALA A 24 -29.37 -22.99 46.03
CA ALA A 24 -29.17 -23.71 44.77
C ALA A 24 -29.98 -23.09 43.63
N VAL A 25 -31.24 -22.74 43.86
CA VAL A 25 -32.09 -22.06 42.86
C VAL A 25 -31.50 -20.71 42.48
N VAL A 26 -31.05 -19.91 43.45
CA VAL A 26 -30.40 -18.62 43.19
C VAL A 26 -29.14 -18.80 42.34
N VAL A 27 -28.29 -19.77 42.66
CA VAL A 27 -27.08 -20.06 41.87
C VAL A 27 -27.43 -20.46 40.44
N VAL A 28 -28.42 -21.34 40.25
CA VAL A 28 -28.87 -21.75 38.91
C VAL A 28 -29.40 -20.56 38.11
N VAL A 29 -30.20 -19.68 38.72
CA VAL A 29 -30.72 -18.48 38.06
C VAL A 29 -29.59 -17.53 37.69
N VAL A 30 -28.62 -17.29 38.58
CA VAL A 30 -27.47 -16.43 38.30
C VAL A 30 -26.64 -16.98 37.16
N VAL A 31 -26.35 -18.28 37.15
CA VAL A 31 -25.61 -18.94 36.06
C VAL A 31 -26.38 -18.83 34.74
N ALA A 32 -27.69 -19.07 34.74
CA ALA A 32 -28.52 -18.93 33.55
C ALA A 32 -28.50 -17.50 33.00
N VAL A 33 -28.61 -16.48 33.86
CA VAL A 33 -28.52 -15.07 33.48
C VAL A 33 -27.14 -14.75 32.88
N LEU A 34 -26.06 -15.22 33.51
CA LEU A 34 -24.70 -15.01 32.99
C LEU A 34 -24.51 -15.65 31.62
N VAL A 35 -25.01 -16.87 31.42
CA VAL A 35 -24.96 -17.55 30.11
C VAL A 35 -25.71 -16.74 29.06
N VAL A 36 -26.93 -16.26 29.38
CA VAL A 36 -27.71 -15.43 28.45
C VAL A 36 -26.97 -14.14 28.11
N VAL A 37 -26.40 -13.45 29.09
CA VAL A 37 -25.63 -12.22 28.88
C VAL A 37 -24.43 -12.49 27.97
N VAL A 38 -23.67 -13.56 28.22
CA VAL A 38 -22.52 -13.94 27.38
C VAL A 38 -22.96 -14.23 25.95
N VAL A 39 -24.03 -14.98 25.75
CA VAL A 39 -24.57 -15.28 24.41
C VAL A 39 -24.99 -13.99 23.70
N VAL A 40 -25.70 -13.08 24.37
CA VAL A 40 -26.11 -11.80 23.79
C VAL A 40 -24.90 -10.96 23.39
N VAL A 41 -23.88 -10.86 24.26
CA VAL A 41 -22.64 -10.13 23.97
C VAL A 41 -21.93 -10.74 22.75
N LEU A 42 -21.80 -12.06 22.69
CA LEU A 42 -21.19 -12.75 21.55
C LEU A 42 -21.96 -12.47 20.25
N VAL A 43 -23.29 -12.54 20.26
CA VAL A 43 -24.12 -12.23 19.10
C VAL A 43 -23.90 -10.78 18.65
N VAL A 44 -23.90 -9.82 19.58
CA VAL A 44 -23.66 -8.40 19.26
C VAL A 44 -22.27 -8.21 18.64
N VAL A 45 -21.23 -8.81 19.21
CA VAL A 45 -19.86 -8.74 18.67
C VAL A 45 -19.81 -9.31 17.25
N VAL A 46 -20.41 -10.48 17.02
CA VAL A 46 -20.45 -11.10 15.68
C VAL A 46 -21.16 -10.19 14.68
N VAL A 47 -22.32 -9.63 15.05
CA VAL A 47 -23.06 -8.69 14.18
C VAL A 47 -22.21 -7.47 13.85
N VAL A 48 -21.56 -6.86 14.84
CA VAL A 48 -20.68 -5.69 14.61
C VAL A 48 -19.53 -6.04 13.66
N VAL A 49 -18.86 -7.18 13.86
CA VAL A 49 -17.78 -7.62 12.99
C VAL A 49 -18.27 -7.83 11.56
N VAL A 50 -19.41 -8.50 11.37
CA VAL A 50 -20.01 -8.70 10.04
C VAL A 50 -20.33 -7.37 9.37
N VAL A 51 -20.94 -6.43 10.09
CA VAL A 51 -21.23 -5.08 9.56
C VAL A 51 -19.95 -4.37 9.12
N VAL A 52 -18.90 -4.38 9.96
CA VAL A 52 -17.62 -3.77 9.62
C VAL A 52 -17.02 -4.39 8.35
N VAL A 53 -17.00 -5.72 8.24
CA VAL A 53 -16.49 -6.42 7.06
C VAL A 53 -17.27 -6.05 5.80
N VAL A 54 -18.60 -5.99 5.88
CA VAL A 54 -19.46 -5.60 4.75
C VAL A 54 -19.17 -4.16 4.33
N VAL A 55 -19.08 -3.22 5.28
CA VAL A 55 -18.75 -1.81 4.99
C VAL A 55 -17.39 -1.69 4.31
N VAL A 56 -16.37 -2.35 4.84
CA VAL A 56 -15.02 -2.35 4.24
C VAL A 56 -15.06 -2.93 2.83
N ALA A 57 -15.74 -4.06 2.61
CA ALA A 57 -15.88 -4.67 1.30
C ALA A 57 -16.56 -3.72 0.29
N VAL A 58 -17.65 -3.05 0.70
CA VAL A 58 -18.35 -2.06 -0.13
C VAL A 58 -17.43 -0.90 -0.49
N VAL A 59 -16.70 -0.34 0.48
CA VAL A 59 -15.75 0.75 0.23
C VAL A 59 -14.68 0.33 -0.77
N VAL A 60 -14.11 -0.86 -0.62
CA VAL A 60 -13.10 -1.40 -1.55
C VAL A 60 -13.70 -1.55 -2.95
N VAL A 61 -14.90 -2.11 -3.09
CA VAL A 61 -15.58 -2.27 -4.39
C VAL A 61 -15.83 -0.91 -5.04
N VAL A 62 -16.32 0.08 -4.28
CA VAL A 62 -16.55 1.44 -4.79
C VAL A 62 -15.24 2.07 -5.27
N VAL A 63 -14.16 1.97 -4.49
CA VAL A 63 -12.84 2.48 -4.88
C VAL A 63 -12.36 1.80 -6.17
N VAL A 64 -12.47 0.47 -6.27
CA VAL A 64 -12.09 -0.28 -7.46
C VAL A 64 -12.92 0.17 -8.66
N VAL A 65 -14.24 0.30 -8.54
CA VAL A 65 -15.12 0.76 -9.61
C VAL A 65 -14.74 2.18 -10.05
N VAL A 66 -14.54 3.10 -9.11
CA VAL A 66 -14.12 4.49 -9.41
C VAL A 66 -12.78 4.51 -10.15
N VAL A 67 -11.80 3.73 -9.70
CA VAL A 67 -10.50 3.61 -10.36
C VAL A 67 -10.66 3.02 -11.75
N VAL A 68 -11.42 1.94 -11.91
CA VAL A 68 -11.66 1.30 -13.21
C VAL A 68 -12.38 2.25 -14.18
N VAL A 69 -13.42 2.95 -13.73
CA VAL A 69 -14.16 3.93 -14.55
C VAL A 69 -13.27 5.11 -14.92
N ALA A 70 -12.47 5.64 -13.98
CA ALA A 70 -11.50 6.68 -14.25
C ALA A 70 -10.42 6.22 -15.26
N CYS A 71 -9.99 4.96 -15.17
CA CYS A 71 -9.08 4.35 -16.14
C CYS A 71 -9.73 4.12 -17.51
N GLN A 72 -11.01 3.75 -17.56
CA GLN A 72 -11.76 3.55 -18.81
C GLN A 72 -12.04 4.88 -19.52
N GLY A 73 -12.28 5.95 -18.77
CA GLY A 73 -12.44 7.32 -19.31
C GLY A 73 -11.24 7.84 -20.11
N ARG A 74 -10.04 7.26 -19.91
CA ARG A 74 -8.84 7.57 -20.72
C ARG A 74 -8.65 6.66 -21.94
N ARG A 75 -9.34 5.52 -22.05
CA ARG A 75 -9.23 4.62 -23.21
C ARG A 75 -10.16 4.97 -24.37
N ASN A 76 -11.27 5.67 -24.12
CA ASN A 76 -12.23 6.01 -25.18
C ASN A 76 -11.78 7.17 -26.09
N SER A 77 -10.64 7.82 -25.82
CA SER A 77 -10.10 8.94 -26.60
C SER A 77 -8.86 8.57 -27.43
N ARG A 78 -8.76 7.33 -27.93
CA ARG A 78 -7.72 6.92 -28.91
C ARG A 78 -8.30 6.11 -30.07
N TYR A 79 -9.33 6.63 -30.71
CA TYR A 79 -9.72 6.21 -32.05
C TYR A 79 -9.75 7.45 -32.95
N LEU A 80 -8.57 7.93 -33.34
CA LEU A 80 -8.39 8.74 -34.54
C LEU A 80 -6.96 8.54 -35.08
N ASP A 81 -6.93 7.86 -36.22
CA ASP A 81 -5.96 7.84 -37.32
C ASP A 81 -4.50 7.39 -37.13
N PRO A 82 -4.14 6.23 -37.74
CA PRO A 82 -2.77 5.89 -38.09
C PRO A 82 -2.54 6.11 -39.60
N HIS A 83 -2.27 7.33 -40.04
CA HIS A 83 -1.68 7.55 -41.37
C HIS A 83 -0.79 8.80 -41.38
N SER A 84 0.50 8.60 -41.10
CA SER A 84 1.56 9.45 -41.67
C SER A 84 2.91 8.74 -41.57
N LEU A 85 3.23 8.03 -42.65
CA LEU A 85 4.57 7.64 -43.06
C LEU A 85 5.39 8.92 -43.36
N GLY A 86 6.62 8.99 -42.85
CA GLY A 86 7.61 10.00 -43.24
C GLY A 86 8.87 9.83 -42.39
N ARG A 87 9.78 8.92 -42.73
CA ARG A 87 10.86 9.05 -43.73
C ARG A 87 11.83 10.21 -43.45
N ALA A 88 12.92 9.89 -42.75
CA ALA A 88 14.26 10.44 -42.94
C ALA A 88 15.25 9.47 -42.26
N ALA A 89 15.82 8.48 -42.94
CA ALA A 89 16.97 8.57 -43.86
C ALA A 89 18.23 9.18 -43.22
N SER A 90 18.99 8.29 -42.58
CA SER A 90 20.45 8.16 -42.57
C SER A 90 21.27 9.16 -43.41
N ARG A 91 22.23 9.84 -42.76
CA ARG A 91 23.52 10.20 -43.39
C ARG A 91 24.68 10.00 -42.41
N SER A 92 25.52 9.05 -42.78
CA SER A 92 26.87 8.78 -42.28
C SER A 92 27.89 9.70 -42.96
N SER A 93 28.82 10.25 -42.20
CA SER A 93 30.17 10.63 -42.70
C SER A 93 31.08 11.06 -41.55
N SER A 94 32.01 10.17 -41.19
CA SER A 94 33.34 10.52 -40.66
C SER A 94 34.30 10.56 -41.87
N PRO A 95 35.40 11.36 -41.90
CA PRO A 95 36.59 11.03 -41.10
C PRO A 95 37.46 12.23 -40.66
N GLY A 96 38.42 11.96 -39.78
CA GLY A 96 39.67 12.74 -39.68
C GLY A 96 39.98 13.33 -38.30
N SER A 97 40.97 12.75 -37.63
CA SER A 97 41.83 13.46 -36.68
C SER A 97 43.16 13.79 -37.40
N PRO A 98 43.89 14.85 -37.01
CA PRO A 98 44.90 14.63 -35.98
C PRO A 98 45.21 15.81 -35.04
N SER A 99 45.83 15.41 -33.92
CA SER A 99 46.88 16.09 -33.12
C SER A 99 46.62 17.34 -32.28
N SER A 100 47.10 17.20 -31.04
CA SER A 100 47.83 18.17 -30.19
C SER A 100 47.06 19.18 -29.34
N SER A 101 47.13 18.94 -28.02
CA SER A 101 47.40 19.89 -26.91
C SER A 101 46.75 21.28 -26.93
N THR A 102 45.92 21.58 -25.93
CA THR A 102 46.17 22.64 -24.92
C THR A 102 45.01 22.77 -23.91
N ARG A 103 45.36 22.51 -22.64
CA ARG A 103 44.99 23.22 -21.39
C ARG A 103 43.62 23.91 -21.25
N ARG A 104 42.93 23.54 -20.17
CA ARG A 104 41.75 24.19 -19.55
C ARG A 104 41.90 25.70 -19.35
N SER A 105 40.79 26.44 -19.54
CA SER A 105 40.33 27.55 -18.68
C SER A 105 38.83 27.82 -18.94
N PRO A 106 37.98 28.07 -17.91
CA PRO A 106 36.59 28.46 -18.11
C PRO A 106 36.47 29.98 -18.28
N VAL A 107 35.80 30.43 -19.33
CA VAL A 107 35.52 31.85 -19.60
C VAL A 107 34.11 32.16 -19.08
N SER A 108 34.02 33.17 -18.22
CA SER A 108 32.78 33.76 -17.67
C SER A 108 31.90 34.34 -18.78
N PRO A 109 30.55 34.40 -18.63
CA PRO A 109 29.72 35.08 -19.61
C PRO A 109 29.84 36.60 -19.43
N SER A 110 30.41 37.28 -20.42
CA SER A 110 30.37 38.73 -20.54
C SER A 110 28.95 39.18 -20.91
N PHE A 111 28.44 40.11 -20.11
CA PHE A 111 27.18 40.81 -20.29
C PHE A 111 27.38 41.88 -21.38
N ASN A 112 26.88 41.65 -22.60
CA ASN A 112 26.81 42.70 -23.62
C ASN A 112 25.48 43.43 -23.45
N ALA A 113 25.59 44.71 -23.12
CA ALA A 113 24.49 45.66 -23.07
C ALA A 113 24.33 46.28 -24.46
N ASP A 114 23.43 45.69 -25.26
CA ASP A 114 22.83 46.36 -26.40
C ASP A 114 21.31 46.33 -26.17
N ASP A 115 20.76 47.52 -25.91
CA ASP A 115 19.36 47.81 -25.67
C ASP A 115 18.53 47.47 -26.91
N GLU A 116 17.82 46.34 -26.91
CA GLU A 116 16.74 46.06 -27.87
C GLU A 116 15.41 45.97 -27.11
N MET A 117 14.55 46.93 -27.43
CA MET A 117 13.23 47.21 -26.88
C MET A 117 12.32 45.96 -26.88
N PRO A 118 11.62 45.62 -25.78
CA PRO A 118 10.68 44.50 -25.81
C PRO A 118 9.38 44.95 -26.49
N GLU A 119 9.15 44.45 -27.70
CA GLU A 119 7.88 44.54 -28.44
C GLU A 119 6.67 44.12 -27.57
N PRO A 120 5.52 44.83 -27.64
CA PRO A 120 4.34 44.54 -26.84
C PRO A 120 3.56 43.37 -27.44
N GLY A 121 4.06 42.17 -27.17
CA GLY A 121 3.47 40.91 -27.62
C GLY A 121 3.91 39.75 -26.73
N SER A 122 3.82 39.92 -25.41
CA SER A 122 4.08 38.84 -24.46
C SER A 122 2.98 37.78 -24.58
N HIS A 123 3.09 36.94 -25.61
CA HIS A 123 2.37 35.68 -25.67
C HIS A 123 2.71 34.91 -24.40
N VAL A 124 1.74 34.83 -23.49
CA VAL A 124 1.81 33.94 -22.33
C VAL A 124 2.02 32.55 -22.92
N HIS A 125 3.26 32.05 -22.87
CA HIS A 125 3.59 30.72 -23.35
C HIS A 125 2.91 29.71 -22.42
N MET A 126 1.67 29.34 -22.77
CA MET A 126 0.91 28.35 -22.05
C MET A 126 1.58 26.99 -22.28
N ARG A 127 2.31 26.52 -21.28
CA ARG A 127 3.00 25.23 -21.33
C ARG A 127 1.96 24.11 -21.27
N ARG A 128 1.84 23.35 -22.36
CA ARG A 128 1.04 22.10 -22.38
C ARG A 128 1.86 20.97 -21.76
N ILE A 129 1.23 20.16 -20.92
CA ILE A 129 1.82 18.98 -20.27
C ILE A 129 1.10 17.73 -20.80
N PRO A 130 1.81 16.65 -21.18
CA PRO A 130 1.18 15.38 -21.56
C PRO A 130 0.29 14.81 -20.45
N VAL A 131 -0.82 14.17 -20.81
CA VAL A 131 -1.77 13.63 -19.81
C VAL A 131 -1.22 12.44 -19.02
N GLU A 132 -0.22 11.75 -19.55
CA GLU A 132 0.51 10.66 -18.90
C GLU A 132 1.74 11.12 -18.10
N ALA A 133 2.06 12.42 -18.10
CA ALA A 133 3.15 12.94 -17.30
C ALA A 133 2.88 12.72 -15.79
N ASP A 134 3.97 12.64 -15.02
CA ASP A 134 3.93 12.50 -13.57
C ASP A 134 3.22 11.24 -13.07
N CYS A 135 3.19 10.21 -13.92
CA CYS A 135 2.73 8.87 -13.57
C CYS A 135 3.92 7.95 -13.24
N LEU A 136 3.73 7.05 -12.28
CA LEU A 136 4.69 6.01 -11.94
C LEU A 136 3.93 4.70 -11.71
N PHE A 137 4.37 3.63 -12.37
CA PHE A 137 3.81 2.30 -12.24
C PHE A 137 4.90 1.34 -11.75
N CYS A 138 4.66 0.70 -10.61
CA CYS A 138 5.56 -0.30 -10.05
C CYS A 138 4.86 -1.65 -10.03
N TYR A 139 5.31 -2.55 -10.88
CA TYR A 139 4.80 -3.91 -10.99
C TYR A 139 5.67 -4.85 -10.16
N SER A 140 5.05 -5.84 -9.51
CA SER A 140 5.76 -6.81 -8.69
C SER A 140 6.70 -7.71 -9.49
N THR A 141 6.46 -7.84 -10.79
CA THR A 141 7.24 -8.68 -11.71
C THR A 141 7.28 -8.07 -13.12
N VAL A 142 8.19 -8.55 -13.95
CA VAL A 142 8.24 -8.21 -15.38
C VAL A 142 7.02 -8.78 -16.13
N PRO A 143 6.55 -8.12 -17.21
CA PRO A 143 5.43 -8.63 -18.00
C PRO A 143 5.63 -10.08 -18.45
N GLY A 144 4.60 -10.91 -18.27
CA GLY A 144 4.63 -12.34 -18.65
C GLY A 144 5.22 -13.28 -17.60
N ALA A 145 5.71 -12.77 -16.46
CA ALA A 145 6.20 -13.59 -15.35
C ALA A 145 5.18 -13.70 -14.20
N TYR A 146 5.37 -14.71 -13.34
CA TYR A 146 4.57 -14.87 -12.11
C TYR A 146 4.99 -13.88 -11.03
N SER A 147 4.05 -13.57 -10.13
CA SER A 147 4.28 -12.79 -8.92
C SER A 147 4.10 -13.69 -7.70
N TRP A 148 5.20 -13.96 -6.99
CA TRP A 148 5.27 -14.87 -5.87
C TRP A 148 4.72 -14.26 -4.57
N ARG A 149 4.12 -15.14 -3.76
CA ARG A 149 3.48 -14.79 -2.49
C ARG A 149 3.70 -15.89 -1.45
N ASN A 150 4.17 -15.50 -0.27
CA ASN A 150 4.13 -16.32 0.92
C ASN A 150 2.71 -16.28 1.52
N ASN A 151 2.19 -17.45 1.90
CA ASN A 151 0.85 -17.57 2.48
C ASN A 151 0.68 -16.85 3.82
N GLN A 152 1.75 -16.71 4.60
CA GLN A 152 1.74 -16.07 5.91
C GLN A 152 2.27 -14.64 5.87
N GLU A 153 3.34 -14.39 5.12
CA GLU A 153 4.05 -13.10 5.14
C GLU A 153 3.64 -12.14 4.01
N GLY A 154 2.81 -12.59 3.05
CA GLY A 154 2.38 -11.78 1.91
C GLY A 154 3.30 -11.87 0.69
N SER A 155 3.22 -10.90 -0.24
CA SER A 155 3.98 -10.95 -1.50
C SER A 155 5.39 -10.41 -1.32
N TRP A 156 6.37 -11.04 -1.99
CA TRP A 156 7.78 -10.65 -1.88
C TRP A 156 8.00 -9.18 -2.22
N PHE A 157 7.29 -8.69 -3.24
CA PHE A 157 7.36 -7.28 -3.63
C PHE A 157 6.88 -6.33 -2.53
N ILE A 158 5.73 -6.61 -1.91
CA ILE A 158 5.18 -5.74 -0.85
C ILE A 158 6.03 -5.80 0.41
N GLN A 159 6.53 -6.98 0.77
CA GLN A 159 7.48 -7.12 1.88
C GLN A 159 8.72 -6.24 1.68
N ALA A 160 9.38 -6.37 0.51
CA ALA A 160 10.54 -5.56 0.17
C ALA A 160 10.22 -4.06 0.13
N LEU A 161 9.06 -3.68 -0.42
CA LEU A 161 8.63 -2.29 -0.48
C LEU A 161 8.44 -1.69 0.91
N CYS A 162 7.77 -2.39 1.82
CA CYS A 162 7.58 -1.95 3.20
C CYS A 162 8.92 -1.77 3.92
N ILE A 163 9.82 -2.75 3.80
CA ILE A 163 11.16 -2.69 4.40
C ILE A 163 11.91 -1.43 3.92
N VAL A 164 11.90 -1.16 2.60
CA VAL A 164 12.61 0.00 2.05
C VAL A 164 11.98 1.32 2.49
N LEU A 165 10.64 1.42 2.46
CA LEU A 165 9.94 2.64 2.86
C LEU A 165 10.13 2.96 4.34
N GLU A 166 10.12 1.95 5.22
CA GLU A 166 10.35 2.13 6.65
C GLU A 166 11.77 2.63 6.94
N ASN A 167 12.77 2.08 6.25
CA ASN A 167 14.17 2.42 6.49
C ASN A 167 14.62 3.73 5.81
N TYR A 168 14.11 4.00 4.60
CA TYR A 168 14.61 5.03 3.69
C TYR A 168 13.57 6.04 3.22
N GLY A 169 12.28 5.88 3.55
CA GLY A 169 11.18 6.71 3.05
C GLY A 169 11.40 8.21 3.16
N SER A 170 11.94 8.67 4.30
CA SER A 170 12.22 10.08 4.56
C SER A 170 13.62 10.56 4.14
N LYS A 171 14.49 9.63 3.74
CA LYS A 171 15.93 9.86 3.53
C LYS A 171 16.34 9.79 2.06
N MET A 172 15.54 9.10 1.24
CA MET A 172 15.93 8.72 -0.11
C MET A 172 14.87 9.10 -1.14
N GLU A 173 15.34 9.32 -2.37
CA GLU A 173 14.50 9.57 -3.53
C GLU A 173 13.75 8.28 -3.94
N LEU A 174 12.52 8.42 -4.44
CA LEU A 174 11.62 7.30 -4.72
C LEU A 174 12.16 6.28 -5.72
N MET A 175 12.78 6.69 -6.83
CA MET A 175 13.36 5.77 -7.81
C MET A 175 14.57 5.03 -7.24
N HIS A 176 15.36 5.67 -6.39
CA HIS A 176 16.42 4.99 -5.64
C HIS A 176 15.83 3.93 -4.69
N MET A 177 14.74 4.25 -3.97
CA MET A 177 14.02 3.27 -3.14
C MET A 177 13.54 2.08 -3.95
N LEU A 178 12.92 2.29 -5.10
CA LEU A 178 12.46 1.20 -5.96
C LEU A 178 13.61 0.35 -6.49
N THR A 179 14.79 0.93 -6.69
CA THR A 179 16.00 0.16 -7.03
C THR A 179 16.43 -0.75 -5.89
N HIS A 180 16.33 -0.29 -4.63
CA HIS A 180 16.57 -1.15 -3.47
C HIS A 180 15.54 -2.26 -3.36
N VAL A 181 14.25 -1.97 -3.63
CA VAL A 181 13.20 -3.00 -3.68
C VAL A 181 13.55 -4.07 -4.73
N ASN A 182 13.98 -3.67 -5.93
CA ASN A 182 14.41 -4.60 -6.97
C ASN A 182 15.56 -5.49 -6.49
N ARG A 183 16.55 -4.93 -5.79
CA ARG A 183 17.67 -5.69 -5.23
C ARG A 183 17.19 -6.73 -4.21
N ILE A 184 16.37 -6.33 -3.24
CA ILE A 184 15.88 -7.25 -2.21
C ILE A 184 15.10 -8.40 -2.87
N VAL A 185 14.13 -8.09 -3.75
CA VAL A 185 13.33 -9.11 -4.44
C VAL A 185 14.22 -10.06 -5.27
N ALA A 186 15.22 -9.52 -5.99
CA ALA A 186 16.07 -10.32 -6.85
C ALA A 186 17.06 -11.21 -6.08
N TYR A 187 17.60 -10.75 -4.95
CA TYR A 187 18.70 -11.44 -4.27
C TYR A 187 18.26 -12.22 -3.04
N GLU A 188 17.31 -11.71 -2.26
CA GLU A 188 16.95 -12.28 -0.94
C GLU A 188 15.80 -13.29 -1.02
N PHE A 189 14.96 -13.21 -2.05
CA PHE A 189 13.83 -14.11 -2.20
C PHE A 189 14.09 -15.24 -3.21
N ALA A 190 13.65 -16.43 -2.87
CA ALA A 190 13.55 -17.58 -3.77
C ALA A 190 12.37 -18.45 -3.34
N SER A 191 11.75 -19.15 -4.29
CA SER A 191 10.60 -20.00 -3.97
C SER A 191 11.06 -21.33 -3.39
N CYS A 192 10.46 -21.70 -2.26
CA CYS A 192 10.65 -22.99 -1.59
C CYS A 192 9.35 -23.78 -1.70
N THR A 193 9.00 -24.20 -2.92
CA THR A 193 7.85 -25.09 -3.15
C THR A 193 8.34 -26.54 -3.06
N GLU A 194 7.59 -27.42 -2.39
CA GLU A 194 7.90 -28.85 -2.33
C GLU A 194 8.06 -29.43 -3.75
N LYS A 195 9.07 -30.29 -3.93
CA LYS A 195 9.52 -30.93 -5.19
C LYS A 195 8.51 -30.81 -6.34
N GLY A 196 8.79 -29.92 -7.30
CA GLY A 196 7.92 -29.70 -8.46
C GLY A 196 8.16 -28.37 -9.20
N PHE A 197 7.19 -27.99 -10.03
CA PHE A 197 7.24 -26.75 -10.82
C PHE A 197 7.30 -25.53 -9.89
N GLY A 198 8.38 -24.76 -9.95
CA GLY A 198 8.54 -23.57 -9.12
C GLY A 198 9.55 -23.68 -7.98
N GLU A 199 10.38 -24.72 -7.92
CA GLU A 199 11.50 -24.78 -6.97
C GLU A 199 12.63 -23.80 -7.37
N HIS A 200 13.14 -23.01 -6.42
CA HIS A 200 14.22 -22.02 -6.60
C HIS A 200 14.00 -20.95 -7.68
N THR A 201 12.76 -20.64 -8.01
CA THR A 201 12.47 -19.56 -8.95
C THR A 201 12.74 -18.20 -8.32
N LYS A 202 13.04 -17.24 -9.19
CA LYS A 202 13.40 -15.87 -8.84
C LYS A 202 12.35 -14.92 -9.40
N GLN A 203 12.28 -13.73 -8.83
CA GLN A 203 11.40 -12.66 -9.25
C GLN A 203 12.20 -11.37 -9.41
N LEU A 204 11.80 -10.53 -10.36
CA LEU A 204 12.34 -9.18 -10.53
C LEU A 204 11.18 -8.20 -10.79
N PRO A 205 10.97 -7.19 -9.93
CA PRO A 205 9.95 -6.17 -10.16
C PRO A 205 10.29 -5.28 -11.37
N CYS A 206 9.28 -4.61 -11.90
CA CYS A 206 9.40 -3.73 -13.06
C CYS A 206 8.81 -2.36 -12.76
N THR A 207 9.60 -1.30 -12.96
CA THR A 207 9.18 0.08 -12.72
C THR A 207 9.10 0.82 -14.06
N ALA A 208 7.94 1.38 -14.37
CA ALA A 208 7.73 2.28 -15.50
C ALA A 208 7.46 3.70 -14.97
N SER A 209 8.41 4.61 -15.20
CA SER A 209 8.35 5.99 -14.71
C SER A 209 8.13 6.98 -15.85
N MET A 210 7.15 7.84 -15.67
CA MET A 210 6.92 9.06 -16.46
C MET A 210 7.02 10.31 -15.58
N LEU A 211 7.69 10.20 -14.42
CA LEU A 211 7.91 11.30 -13.49
C LEU A 211 8.79 12.37 -14.14
N THR A 212 8.38 13.63 -14.07
CA THR A 212 9.17 14.75 -14.57
C THR A 212 10.03 15.41 -13.49
N ARG A 213 9.93 14.92 -12.24
CA ARG A 213 10.62 15.45 -11.06
C ARG A 213 11.00 14.33 -10.10
N TYR A 214 12.04 14.56 -9.31
CA TYR A 214 12.39 13.68 -8.20
C TYR A 214 11.34 13.74 -7.09
N VAL A 215 11.01 12.58 -6.53
CA VAL A 215 9.99 12.46 -5.47
C VAL A 215 10.67 12.09 -4.16
N TYR A 216 10.42 12.89 -3.12
CA TYR A 216 10.92 12.68 -1.76
C TYR A 216 9.76 12.78 -0.76
N PHE A 217 9.68 11.84 0.19
CA PHE A 217 8.68 11.90 1.27
C PHE A 217 9.23 12.66 2.47
N ARG A 218 9.19 14.00 2.40
CA ARG A 218 9.70 14.84 3.49
C ARG A 218 8.64 15.00 4.58
N PRO A 219 8.99 14.84 5.86
CA PRO A 219 8.07 15.16 6.96
C PRO A 219 7.71 16.64 6.93
N LYS A 220 6.45 16.95 7.27
CA LYS A 220 5.98 18.33 7.35
C LYS A 220 6.67 19.01 8.54
N LYS A 221 7.22 20.22 8.34
CA LYS A 221 7.72 21.03 9.45
C LYS A 221 6.55 21.39 10.35
N GLN A 222 6.68 21.19 11.66
CA GLN A 222 5.67 21.65 12.60
C GLN A 222 5.64 23.18 12.56
N ASP A 223 4.48 23.76 12.24
CA ASP A 223 4.26 25.19 12.42
C ASP A 223 4.16 25.43 13.93
N ILE A 224 5.15 26.11 14.49
CA ILE A 224 5.07 26.65 15.85
C ILE A 224 4.03 27.77 15.78
N ARG A 225 2.85 27.52 16.33
CA ARG A 225 1.75 28.48 16.40
C ARG A 225 1.51 28.90 17.83
#